data_AF-A0A077LWK7-F1
#
_entry.id   AF-A0A077LWK7-F1
#
_cell.length_a   1.000
_cell.length_b   1.000
_cell.length_c   1.000
_cell.angle_alpha   90.00
_cell.angle_beta   90.00
_cell.angle_gamma   90.00
#
_symmetry.space_group_name_H-M   'P 1'
#
loop_
_entity.id
_entity.type
_entity.pdbx_description
1 polymer ?
#
loop_
_entity_poly.entity_id
_entity_poly.type
_entity_poly.pdbx_seq_one_letter_code
_entity_poly.pdbx_strand_id
1 'polypeptide(L)'
;MILGTYRWVRLFVIAVVATLGLSLATSSSAQAANTNPIRWLPVFKTLYGPHGEDIPLRYGQHDQGPIDGFGTRHIEDGHDKWGDWDETADMIEHVIQTGKCSVKGTTHNCSLSGSYLFVAVWSSRVDSRSGDGRPVGVITFYAVCQTCKAVGA
;
A
#
# COMPACT_ATOMS: atom_id res chain seq x y z
N MET A 1 -74.09 -20.61 -28.12
CA MET A 1 -74.63 -21.91 -27.68
C MET A 1 -73.54 -22.64 -26.89
N ILE A 2 -73.82 -22.93 -25.61
CA ILE A 2 -73.48 -24.14 -24.81
C ILE A 2 -71.97 -24.51 -24.73
N LEU A 3 -71.28 -24.21 -23.62
CA LEU A 3 -71.12 -24.97 -22.35
C LEU A 3 -70.32 -26.28 -22.42
N GLY A 4 -69.41 -26.45 -21.45
CA GLY A 4 -68.93 -27.74 -20.93
C GLY A 4 -67.40 -27.87 -20.94
N THR A 5 -66.66 -27.60 -19.84
CA THR A 5 -66.26 -28.55 -18.77
C THR A 5 -65.87 -29.93 -19.33
N TYR A 6 -64.72 -30.53 -19.04
CA TYR A 6 -64.38 -31.15 -17.75
C TYR A 6 -62.88 -31.57 -17.65
N ARG A 7 -62.33 -31.28 -16.46
CA ARG A 7 -61.56 -32.14 -15.55
C ARG A 7 -60.44 -33.08 -16.05
N TRP A 8 -59.23 -32.72 -15.62
CA TRP A 8 -58.32 -33.50 -14.74
C TRP A 8 -57.91 -34.94 -15.15
N VAL A 9 -56.59 -35.11 -15.33
CA VAL A 9 -55.68 -36.00 -14.55
C VAL A 9 -55.05 -37.24 -15.24
N ARG A 10 -53.68 -37.26 -15.17
CA ARG A 10 -52.70 -38.39 -15.18
C ARG A 10 -52.29 -38.96 -16.55
N LEU A 11 -51.04 -39.35 -16.85
CA LEU A 11 -49.71 -39.38 -16.20
C LEU A 11 -48.67 -39.64 -17.32
N PHE A 12 -47.47 -39.07 -17.17
CA PHE A 12 -46.12 -39.59 -17.49
C PHE A 12 -45.80 -40.14 -18.88
N VAL A 13 -44.70 -39.66 -19.48
CA VAL A 13 -43.40 -40.38 -19.56
C VAL A 13 -42.31 -39.44 -20.13
N ILE A 14 -41.10 -39.61 -19.59
CA ILE A 14 -39.86 -38.85 -19.70
C ILE A 14 -39.20 -38.95 -21.09
N ALA A 15 -38.64 -37.86 -21.61
CA ALA A 15 -37.57 -37.90 -22.60
C ALA A 15 -36.54 -36.78 -22.37
N VAL A 16 -35.32 -37.21 -22.03
CA VAL A 16 -34.10 -36.44 -21.80
C VAL A 16 -33.53 -35.96 -23.13
N VAL A 17 -33.26 -34.66 -23.27
CA VAL A 17 -32.18 -34.17 -24.14
C VAL A 17 -31.49 -32.99 -23.46
N ALA A 18 -30.29 -33.27 -22.96
CA ALA A 18 -29.34 -32.30 -22.44
C ALA A 18 -28.70 -31.55 -23.61
N THR A 19 -28.72 -30.21 -23.57
CA THR A 19 -27.90 -29.38 -24.46
C THR A 19 -27.27 -28.21 -23.70
N LEU A 20 -25.98 -28.39 -23.43
CA LEU A 20 -24.90 -27.40 -23.54
C LEU A 20 -25.05 -26.09 -22.73
N GLY A 21 -24.77 -26.19 -21.43
CA GLY A 21 -24.19 -25.06 -20.69
C GLY A 21 -22.73 -24.89 -21.11
N LEU A 22 -22.48 -24.02 -22.09
CA LEU A 22 -21.13 -23.65 -22.51
C LEU A 22 -20.53 -22.73 -21.44
N SER A 23 -19.92 -23.32 -20.42
CA SER A 23 -19.15 -22.60 -19.41
C SER A 23 -17.93 -21.96 -20.08
N LEU A 24 -18.00 -20.65 -20.35
CA LEU A 24 -16.83 -19.84 -20.61
C LEU A 24 -15.98 -19.82 -19.34
N ALA A 25 -15.09 -20.80 -19.21
CA ALA A 25 -14.00 -20.74 -18.25
C ALA A 25 -13.09 -19.59 -18.69
N THR A 26 -13.31 -18.40 -18.15
CA THR A 26 -12.34 -17.32 -18.21
C THR A 26 -11.08 -17.82 -17.54
N SER A 27 -10.07 -18.15 -18.35
CA SER A 27 -8.73 -18.46 -17.91
C SER A 27 -8.15 -17.23 -17.20
N SER A 28 -8.39 -17.13 -15.89
CA SER A 28 -7.62 -16.22 -15.03
C SER A 28 -6.18 -16.71 -15.09
N SER A 29 -5.33 -16.00 -15.83
CA SER A 29 -3.88 -16.25 -15.78
C SER A 29 -3.46 -16.12 -14.32
N ALA A 30 -3.04 -17.23 -13.71
CA ALA A 30 -2.49 -17.22 -12.37
C ALA A 30 -1.29 -16.27 -12.38
N GLN A 31 -1.45 -15.10 -11.77
CA GLN A 31 -0.39 -14.12 -11.67
C GLN A 31 0.68 -14.73 -10.78
N ALA A 32 1.93 -14.81 -11.28
CA ALA A 32 3.04 -15.36 -10.52
C ALA A 32 3.09 -14.66 -9.14
N ALA A 33 3.21 -15.45 -8.07
CA ALA A 33 3.28 -14.91 -6.73
C ALA A 33 4.44 -13.91 -6.64
N ASN A 34 4.14 -12.66 -6.29
CA ASN A 34 5.17 -11.65 -6.10
C ASN A 34 6.08 -12.11 -4.95
N THR A 35 7.34 -12.41 -5.26
CA THR A 35 8.35 -12.88 -4.29
C THR A 35 8.66 -11.86 -3.20
N ASN A 36 8.28 -10.59 -3.39
CA ASN A 36 8.39 -9.54 -2.40
C ASN A 36 7.03 -8.81 -2.27
N PRO A 37 6.07 -9.41 -1.55
CA PRO A 37 4.72 -8.88 -1.47
C PRO A 37 4.67 -7.54 -0.72
N ILE A 38 3.98 -6.58 -1.32
CA ILE A 38 3.77 -5.25 -0.73
C ILE A 38 2.64 -5.32 0.30
N ARG A 39 2.91 -4.91 1.54
CA ARG A 39 1.89 -4.73 2.58
C ARG A 39 1.33 -3.31 2.57
N TRP A 40 0.32 -3.11 1.73
CA TRP A 40 -0.41 -1.83 1.65
C TRP A 40 -1.26 -1.57 2.89
N LEU A 41 -1.91 -2.62 3.40
CA LEU A 41 -2.83 -2.58 4.53
C LEU A 41 -2.44 -3.59 5.62
N PRO A 42 -2.77 -3.31 6.89
CA PRO A 42 -3.25 -2.02 7.38
C PRO A 42 -2.17 -0.93 7.24
N VAL A 43 -2.60 0.32 7.16
CA VAL A 43 -1.68 1.48 7.28
C VAL A 43 -1.17 1.49 8.71
N PHE A 44 0.14 1.62 8.91
CA PHE A 44 0.73 1.68 10.25
C PHE A 44 0.29 2.95 10.97
N LYS A 45 0.50 4.12 10.34
CA LYS A 45 0.03 5.41 10.85
C LYS A 45 -0.32 6.34 9.71
N THR A 46 -1.34 7.18 9.90
CA THR A 46 -1.65 8.26 8.95
C THR A 46 -0.94 9.52 9.42
N LEU A 47 -0.09 10.08 8.55
CA LEU A 47 0.61 11.33 8.79
C LEU A 47 0.03 12.41 7.88
N TYR A 48 0.23 13.67 8.27
CA TYR A 48 -0.29 14.82 7.57
C TYR A 48 0.80 15.82 7.20
N GLY A 49 0.76 16.25 5.93
CA GLY A 49 1.59 17.34 5.45
C GLY A 49 1.14 18.70 5.98
N PRO A 50 1.93 19.77 5.72
CA PRO A 50 1.65 21.12 6.21
C PRO A 50 0.33 21.72 5.72
N HIS A 51 -0.29 21.15 4.67
CA HIS A 51 -1.57 21.59 4.12
C HIS A 51 -2.66 20.51 4.25
N GLY A 52 -2.45 19.52 5.12
CA GLY A 52 -3.41 18.42 5.34
C GLY A 52 -3.32 17.30 4.30
N GLU A 53 -2.21 17.19 3.58
CA GLU A 53 -1.96 16.09 2.65
C GLU A 53 -1.98 14.74 3.39
N ASP A 54 -2.65 13.74 2.82
CA ASP A 54 -2.66 12.38 3.36
C ASP A 54 -1.35 11.65 3.01
N ILE A 55 -0.54 11.35 4.02
CA ILE A 55 0.76 10.72 3.86
C ILE A 55 0.81 9.45 4.72
N PRO A 56 0.23 8.33 4.25
CA PRO A 56 0.21 7.10 5.02
C PRO A 56 1.64 6.55 5.22
N LEU A 57 2.02 6.27 6.46
CA LEU A 57 3.13 5.38 6.75
C LEU A 57 2.60 3.94 6.71
N ARG A 58 3.00 3.21 5.67
CA ARG A 58 2.58 1.82 5.45
C ARG A 58 3.69 0.88 5.90
N TYR A 59 3.32 -0.37 6.20
CA TYR A 59 4.34 -1.41 6.39
C TYR A 59 5.20 -1.58 5.13
N GLY A 60 4.56 -1.54 3.95
CA GLY A 60 5.23 -1.48 2.67
C GLY A 60 5.95 -2.78 2.32
N GLN A 61 7.16 -2.65 1.80
CA GLN A 61 7.90 -3.73 1.14
C GLN A 61 9.36 -3.71 1.63
N HIS A 62 9.93 -4.89 1.86
CA HIS A 62 11.36 -5.04 2.17
C HIS A 62 12.21 -4.78 0.93
N ASP A 63 13.47 -4.49 1.14
CA ASP A 63 14.46 -4.43 0.05
C ASP A 63 14.64 -5.84 -0.55
N GLN A 64 14.74 -5.91 -1.88
CA GLN A 64 14.98 -7.18 -2.57
C GLN A 64 16.07 -7.02 -3.63
N GLY A 65 17.29 -7.42 -3.26
CA GLY A 65 18.45 -7.30 -4.12
C GLY A 65 18.71 -5.82 -4.47
N PRO A 66 18.73 -5.45 -5.76
CA PRO A 66 18.94 -4.05 -6.17
C PRO A 66 17.66 -3.19 -6.12
N ILE A 67 16.53 -3.74 -5.69
CA ILE A 67 15.25 -3.03 -5.65
C ILE A 67 14.99 -2.57 -4.22
N ASP A 68 15.00 -1.26 -4.02
CA ASP A 68 14.59 -0.64 -2.77
C ASP A 68 13.10 -0.87 -2.53
N GLY A 69 12.76 -1.22 -1.30
CA GLY A 69 11.42 -1.31 -0.78
C GLY A 69 10.85 0.08 -0.47
N PHE A 70 9.86 0.11 0.42
CA PHE A 70 9.36 1.38 0.98
C PHE A 70 8.64 1.16 2.32
N GLY A 71 8.36 2.27 3.00
CA GLY A 71 7.59 2.28 4.25
C GLY A 71 8.41 1.76 5.43
N THR A 72 7.74 1.20 6.44
CA THR A 72 8.41 0.76 7.66
C THR A 72 9.50 -0.28 7.39
N ARG A 73 9.24 -1.19 6.45
CA ARG A 73 10.15 -2.31 6.13
C ARG A 73 11.45 -1.86 5.48
N HIS A 74 11.39 -0.96 4.50
CA HIS A 74 12.60 -0.41 3.89
C HIS A 74 13.40 0.44 4.87
N ILE A 75 12.72 1.20 5.74
CA ILE A 75 13.37 1.88 6.84
C ILE A 75 14.09 0.84 7.70
N GLU A 76 13.42 -0.21 8.19
CA GLU A 76 14.06 -1.30 8.96
C GLU A 76 15.25 -1.97 8.28
N ASP A 77 15.19 -2.15 6.95
CA ASP A 77 16.24 -2.85 6.20
C ASP A 77 17.49 -1.99 5.97
N GLY A 78 17.30 -0.69 5.73
CA GLY A 78 18.37 0.22 5.29
C GLY A 78 18.73 1.33 6.27
N HIS A 79 17.90 1.58 7.28
CA HIS A 79 17.97 2.74 8.18
C HIS A 79 17.63 2.35 9.63
N ASP A 80 18.35 2.93 10.59
CA ASP A 80 17.90 2.81 11.97
C ASP A 80 16.64 3.65 12.17
N LYS A 81 15.58 3.04 12.72
CA LYS A 81 14.40 3.77 13.18
C LYS A 81 14.79 4.73 14.31
N TRP A 82 14.10 5.87 14.40
CA TRP A 82 14.32 6.85 15.46
C TRP A 82 13.53 6.46 16.71
N GLY A 83 14.20 5.74 17.61
CA GLY A 83 13.56 5.23 18.83
C GLY A 83 12.63 4.06 18.52
N ASP A 84 11.37 4.13 18.96
CA ASP A 84 10.33 3.19 18.54
C ASP A 84 9.59 3.64 17.25
N TRP A 85 8.61 2.87 16.82
CA TRP A 85 7.88 3.16 15.58
C TRP A 85 6.92 4.35 15.68
N ASP A 86 6.37 4.61 16.86
CA ASP A 86 5.50 5.78 17.07
C ASP A 86 6.35 7.06 17.10
N GLU A 87 7.49 7.03 17.80
CA GLU A 87 8.48 8.10 17.82
C GLU A 87 9.06 8.37 16.43
N THR A 88 9.37 7.32 15.67
CA THR A 88 9.83 7.45 14.27
C THR A 88 8.76 8.12 13.41
N ALA A 89 7.50 7.71 13.55
CA ALA A 89 6.42 8.29 12.76
C ALA A 89 6.13 9.75 13.13
N ASP A 90 6.20 10.11 14.41
CA ASP A 90 6.10 11.49 14.88
C ASP A 90 7.25 12.35 14.33
N MET A 91 8.47 11.81 14.31
CA MET A 91 9.62 12.49 13.72
C MET A 91 9.47 12.68 12.20
N ILE A 92 8.97 11.66 11.48
CA ILE A 92 8.68 11.78 10.04
C ILE A 92 7.68 12.91 9.79
N GLU A 93 6.56 12.94 10.52
CA GLU A 93 5.56 13.99 10.38
C GLU A 93 6.16 15.37 10.70
N HIS A 94 6.95 15.47 11.77
CA HIS A 94 7.63 16.72 12.13
C HIS A 94 8.56 17.21 11.01
N VAL A 95 9.36 16.33 10.40
CA VAL A 95 10.24 16.67 9.27
C VAL A 95 9.44 17.11 8.05
N ILE A 96 8.30 16.48 7.77
CA ILE A 96 7.44 16.85 6.65
C ILE A 96 6.78 18.22 6.89
N GLN A 97 6.32 18.50 8.11
CA GLN A 97 5.62 19.74 8.44
C GLN A 97 6.55 20.95 8.55
N THR A 98 7.76 20.75 9.07
CA THR A 98 8.66 21.87 9.46
C THR A 98 9.96 21.92 8.68
N GLY A 99 10.31 20.83 8.00
CA GLY A 99 11.54 20.73 7.22
C GLY A 99 11.50 21.49 5.89
N LYS A 100 12.67 21.57 5.26
CA LYS A 100 12.81 22.08 3.89
C LYS A 100 12.51 20.95 2.92
N CYS A 101 11.45 21.11 2.13
CA CYS A 101 11.03 20.12 1.14
C CYS A 101 11.38 20.55 -0.28
N SER A 102 11.88 19.60 -1.07
CA SER A 102 12.00 19.67 -2.52
C SER A 102 11.06 18.66 -3.16
N VAL A 103 10.51 19.00 -4.33
CA VAL A 103 9.53 18.17 -5.01
C VAL A 103 10.02 17.84 -6.41
N LYS A 104 9.94 16.56 -6.78
CA LYS A 104 10.24 16.06 -8.13
C LYS A 104 9.13 15.11 -8.57
N GLY A 105 8.26 15.60 -9.45
CA GLY A 105 7.04 14.86 -9.82
C GLY A 105 6.14 14.66 -8.61
N THR A 106 5.81 13.41 -8.29
CA THR A 106 5.01 13.05 -7.11
C THR A 106 5.86 12.74 -5.88
N THR A 107 7.17 12.90 -5.94
CA THR A 107 8.09 12.57 -4.84
C THR A 107 8.52 13.84 -4.12
N HIS A 108 8.41 13.82 -2.80
CA HIS A 108 8.76 14.89 -1.89
C HIS A 108 9.94 14.44 -1.05
N ASN A 109 11.00 15.24 -1.01
CA ASN A 109 12.17 15.01 -0.17
C ASN A 109 12.30 16.18 0.80
N CYS A 110 11.98 15.91 2.07
CA CYS A 110 11.99 16.87 3.16
C CYS A 110 13.17 16.60 4.08
N SER A 111 13.86 17.65 4.51
CA SER A 111 14.94 17.53 5.49
C SER A 111 14.86 18.57 6.59
N LEU A 112 15.23 18.15 7.79
CA LEU A 112 15.33 19.00 8.98
C LEU A 112 16.72 18.82 9.58
N SER A 113 17.47 19.91 9.70
CA SER A 113 18.85 19.90 10.20
C SER A 113 18.93 20.40 11.65
N GLY A 114 19.79 19.76 12.44
CA GLY A 114 20.12 20.09 13.82
C GLY A 114 21.38 19.32 14.24
N SER A 115 21.37 18.70 15.43
CA SER A 115 22.43 17.73 15.80
C SER A 115 22.45 16.51 14.88
N TYR A 116 21.28 16.17 14.34
CA TYR A 116 21.07 15.19 13.29
C TYR A 116 20.51 15.88 12.04
N LEU A 117 20.84 15.33 10.88
CA LEU A 117 20.11 15.56 9.64
C LEU A 117 19.04 14.49 9.54
N PHE A 118 17.79 14.89 9.69
CA PHE A 118 16.65 14.03 9.42
C PHE A 118 16.20 14.23 7.97
N VAL A 119 15.92 13.12 7.28
CA VAL A 119 15.40 13.14 5.92
C VAL A 119 14.18 12.23 5.86
N ALA A 120 13.07 12.75 5.35
CA ALA A 120 11.86 12.01 5.05
C ALA A 120 11.56 12.13 3.55
N VAL A 121 11.39 10.99 2.90
CA VAL A 121 10.99 10.92 1.49
C VAL A 121 9.61 10.28 1.41
N TRP A 122 8.68 10.92 0.71
CA TRP A 122 7.32 10.40 0.54
C TRP A 122 6.80 10.67 -0.87
N SER A 123 5.74 9.97 -1.26
CA SER A 123 5.08 10.19 -2.55
C SER A 123 3.56 10.31 -2.47
N SER A 124 3.05 11.32 -3.17
CA SER A 124 1.62 11.57 -3.42
C SER A 124 1.02 10.68 -4.51
N ARG A 125 1.83 9.85 -5.18
CA ARG A 125 1.34 8.92 -6.20
C ARG A 125 0.41 7.89 -5.56
N VAL A 126 -0.76 7.67 -6.15
CA VAL A 126 -1.66 6.57 -5.79
C VAL A 126 -1.31 5.34 -6.61
N ASP A 127 -1.16 4.18 -5.96
CA ASP A 127 -0.93 2.90 -6.61
C ASP A 127 -2.22 2.07 -6.60
N SER A 128 -2.68 1.63 -7.77
CA SER A 128 -3.90 0.81 -7.89
C SER A 128 -3.90 -0.46 -7.04
N ARG A 129 -2.71 -0.97 -6.69
CA ARG A 129 -2.55 -2.17 -5.85
C ARG A 129 -2.82 -1.91 -4.37
N SER A 130 -2.88 -0.64 -3.94
CA SER A 130 -3.13 -0.30 -2.52
C SER A 130 -4.53 -0.64 -2.06
N GLY A 131 -5.50 -0.63 -2.99
CA GLY A 131 -6.91 -0.96 -2.73
C GLY A 131 -7.68 0.06 -1.91
N ASP A 132 -7.02 1.11 -1.40
CA ASP A 132 -7.61 2.13 -0.53
C ASP A 132 -7.67 3.53 -1.17
N GLY A 133 -7.13 3.69 -2.39
CA GLY A 133 -7.10 4.97 -3.11
C GLY A 133 -6.20 6.03 -2.48
N ARG A 134 -5.45 5.69 -1.42
CA ARG A 134 -4.53 6.61 -0.73
C ARG A 134 -3.15 6.56 -1.39
N PRO A 135 -2.31 7.60 -1.21
CA PRO A 135 -0.97 7.61 -1.77
C PRO A 135 -0.11 6.41 -1.32
N VAL A 136 0.99 6.18 -2.03
CA VAL A 136 2.08 5.32 -1.55
C VAL A 136 2.52 5.78 -0.16
N GLY A 137 2.61 7.09 0.04
CA GLY A 137 2.93 7.71 1.31
C GLY A 137 4.43 7.71 1.57
N VAL A 138 4.83 7.45 2.82
CA VAL A 138 6.26 7.46 3.21
C VAL A 138 7.01 6.38 2.45
N ILE A 139 8.05 6.81 1.72
CA ILE A 139 8.98 5.92 1.03
C ILE A 139 10.08 5.50 2.00
N THR A 140 10.78 6.48 2.57
CA THR A 140 11.89 6.25 3.49
C THR A 140 12.05 7.37 4.51
N PHE A 141 12.75 7.06 5.59
CA PHE A 141 13.20 8.00 6.60
C PHE A 141 14.54 7.56 7.19
N TYR A 142 15.43 8.52 7.42
CA TYR A 142 16.70 8.27 8.09
C TYR A 142 17.22 9.49 8.82
N ALA A 143 18.08 9.24 9.81
CA ALA A 143 18.80 10.26 10.56
C ALA A 143 20.31 10.05 10.41
N VAL A 144 21.04 11.12 10.10
CA VAL A 144 22.52 11.12 10.09
C VAL A 144 23.00 12.07 11.15
N CYS A 145 23.82 11.60 12.10
CA CYS A 145 24.36 12.52 13.08
C CYS A 145 25.39 13.46 12.45
N GLN A 146 25.13 14.77 12.50
CA GLN A 146 26.01 15.79 11.91
C GLN A 146 27.07 16.26 12.91
N THR A 147 26.73 16.25 14.20
CA THR A 147 27.61 16.78 15.27
C THR A 147 28.11 15.70 16.22
N CYS A 148 27.72 14.44 16.05
CA CYS A 148 28.34 13.31 16.72
C CYS A 148 29.67 13.05 16.02
N LYS A 149 30.76 13.69 16.47
CA LYS A 149 32.08 13.17 16.16
C LYS A 149 32.11 11.71 16.59
N ALA A 150 32.56 10.82 15.71
CA ALA A 150 32.90 9.45 16.10
C ALA A 150 33.88 9.55 17.28
N VAL A 151 33.43 9.14 18.47
CA VAL A 151 34.31 8.98 19.61
C VAL A 151 35.07 7.69 19.36
N GLY A 152 36.23 7.79 18.71
CA GLY A 152 37.15 6.67 18.51
C GLY A 152 37.37 6.30 17.06
N ALA A 153 38.47 6.81 16.50
CA ALA A 153 39.34 6.05 15.61
C ALA A 153 40.69 5.93 16.32
#